data_AF-A0A9E0L8J8-F1
#
_entry.id   AF-A0A9E0L8J8-F1
#
_cell.length_a   1.000
_cell.length_b   1.000
_cell.length_c   1.000
_cell.angle_alpha   90.00
_cell.angle_beta   90.00
_cell.angle_gamma   90.00
#
_symmetry.space_group_name_H-M   'P 1'
#
loop_
_entity.id
_entity.type
_entity.pdbx_description
1 polymer ?
#
loop_
_entity_poly.entity_id
_entity_poly.type
_entity_poly.pdbx_seq_one_letter_code
_entity_poly.pdbx_strand_id
1 'polypeptide(L)' 'MGLILLEALGALVALLLIVWWTMFSGRPRGEPPHRQHKADGEVHPPAPPPSAPQPPAPPPAD' A
#
# COMPACT_ATOMS: atom_id res chain seq x y z
N MET A 1 3.06 -53.53 -9.93
CA MET A 1 2.52 -52.60 -10.94
C MET A 1 1.61 -51.54 -10.32
N GLY A 2 0.52 -51.90 -9.63
CA GLY A 2 -0.43 -50.93 -9.06
C GLY A 2 0.15 -49.96 -8.01
N LEU A 3 1.13 -50.39 -7.21
CA LEU A 3 1.77 -49.54 -6.19
C LEU A 3 2.51 -48.33 -6.80
N ILE A 4 3.18 -48.52 -7.94
CA ILE A 4 3.90 -47.44 -8.65
C ILE A 4 2.89 -46.44 -9.24
N LEU A 5 1.77 -46.94 -9.76
CA LEU A 5 0.70 -46.09 -10.29
C LEU A 5 0.03 -45.27 -9.17
N LEU A 6 -0.13 -45.86 -7.99
CA LEU A 6 -0.68 -45.18 -6.82
C LEU A 6 0.27 -44.10 -6.28
N GLU A 7 1.57 -44.38 -6.20
CA GLU A 7 2.58 -43.37 -5.83
C GLU A 7 2.66 -42.24 -6.86
N ALA A 8 2.63 -42.55 -8.15
CA ALA A 8 2.64 -41.54 -9.21
C ALA A 8 1.40 -40.63 -9.13
N LEU A 9 0.20 -41.20 -8.91
CA LEU A 9 -1.01 -40.43 -8.69
C LEU A 9 -0.90 -39.55 -7.43
N GLY A 10 -0.39 -40.11 -6.33
CA GLY A 10 -0.16 -39.38 -5.09
C GLY A 10 0.80 -38.21 -5.26
N ALA A 11 1.92 -38.44 -5.95
CA ALA A 11 2.91 -37.42 -6.29
C ALA A 11 2.32 -36.33 -7.20
N LEU A 12 1.49 -36.70 -8.17
CA LEU A 12 0.84 -35.77 -9.08
C LEU A 12 -0.16 -34.85 -8.35
N VAL A 13 -0.93 -35.41 -7.41
CA VAL A 13 -1.83 -34.63 -6.54
C VAL A 13 -1.05 -33.74 -5.57
N ALA A 14 0.03 -34.26 -4.97
CA ALA A 14 0.90 -33.48 -4.08
C ALA A 14 1.57 -32.31 -4.80
N LEU A 15 2.02 -32.52 -6.05
CA LEU A 15 2.61 -31.48 -6.88
C LEU A 15 1.59 -30.38 -7.19
N LEU A 16 0.37 -30.74 -7.58
CA LEU A 16 -0.71 -29.78 -7.79
C LEU A 16 -1.06 -29.01 -6.52
N LEU A 17 -1.13 -29.68 -5.38
CA LEU A 17 -1.35 -29.05 -4.07
C LEU A 17 -0.25 -28.03 -3.75
N ILE A 18 1.03 -28.37 -3.95
CA ILE A 18 2.15 -27.48 -3.67
C ILE A 18 2.16 -26.28 -4.63
N VAL A 19 1.94 -26.50 -5.94
CA VAL A 19 1.91 -25.41 -6.92
C VAL A 19 0.72 -24.47 -6.65
N TRP A 20 -0.46 -25.03 -6.42
CA TRP A 20 -1.63 -24.25 -6.07
C TRP A 20 -1.40 -23.49 -4.76
N TRP A 21 -0.86 -24.16 -3.74
CA TRP A 21 -0.54 -23.55 -2.47
C TRP A 21 0.48 -22.42 -2.59
N THR A 22 1.56 -22.60 -3.35
CA THR A 22 2.60 -21.56 -3.54
C THR A 22 2.08 -20.36 -4.32
N MET A 23 1.26 -20.57 -5.36
CA MET A 23 0.65 -19.47 -6.10
C MET A 23 -0.48 -18.78 -5.33
N PHE A 24 -1.24 -19.50 -4.52
CA PHE A 24 -2.45 -19.00 -3.87
C PHE A 24 -2.23 -18.50 -2.43
N SER A 25 -1.20 -19.00 -1.72
CA SER A 25 -0.82 -18.49 -0.39
C SER A 25 -0.07 -17.16 -0.45
N GLY A 26 0.55 -16.86 -1.60
CA GLY A 26 1.25 -15.58 -1.82
C GLY A 26 0.33 -14.42 -2.17
N ARG A 27 -0.99 -14.63 -2.32
CA ARG A 27 -1.92 -13.53 -2.58
C ARG A 27 -2.25 -12.82 -1.27
N PRO A 28 -1.86 -11.54 -1.07
CA PRO A 28 -2.25 -10.78 0.11
C PRO A 28 -3.78 -10.68 0.14
N ARG A 29 -4.40 -11.45 1.04
CA ARG A 29 -5.85 -11.57 1.17
C ARG A 29 -6.37 -10.47 2.09
N GLY A 30 -6.39 -9.25 1.59
CA GLY A 30 -7.30 -8.23 2.07
C GLY A 30 -6.73 -7.20 3.04
N GLU A 31 -5.77 -6.41 2.59
CA GLU A 31 -5.95 -4.98 2.87
C GLU A 31 -6.94 -4.48 1.81
N PRO A 32 -8.21 -4.18 2.16
CA PRO A 32 -8.92 -3.19 1.36
C PRO A 32 -7.93 -2.02 1.20
N PRO A 33 -7.69 -1.50 -0.02
CA PRO A 33 -6.96 -0.25 -0.13
C PRO A 33 -7.64 0.65 0.88
N HIS A 34 -6.92 1.05 1.93
CA HIS A 34 -7.45 1.92 2.95
C HIS A 34 -8.06 3.03 2.13
N ARG A 35 -9.40 3.08 2.12
CA ARG A 35 -10.13 4.12 1.43
C ARG A 35 -9.59 5.32 2.17
N GLN A 36 -8.60 6.00 1.58
CA GLN A 36 -8.18 7.33 1.96
C GLN A 36 -9.38 8.19 1.57
N HIS A 37 -10.44 8.01 2.33
CA HIS A 37 -11.60 8.85 2.40
C HIS A 37 -11.49 9.51 3.77
N LYS A 38 -10.41 10.27 3.91
CA LYS A 38 -10.44 11.42 4.79
C LYS A 38 -9.59 12.51 4.14
N ALA A 39 -10.33 13.49 3.64
CA ALA A 39 -9.87 14.82 3.24
C ALA A 39 -9.49 15.06 1.77
N ASP A 40 -10.29 14.54 0.83
CA ASP A 40 -10.78 15.44 -0.23
C ASP A 40 -11.83 16.34 0.43
N GLY A 41 -11.41 17.42 1.09
CA GLY A 41 -12.33 18.20 1.90
C GLY A 41 -11.81 19.49 2.50
N GLU A 42 -10.51 19.76 2.51
CA GLU A 42 -10.06 21.15 2.68
C GLU A 42 -8.70 21.33 2.03
N VAL A 43 -8.75 21.88 0.82
CA VAL A 43 -7.67 22.72 0.30
C VAL A 43 -7.57 23.90 1.26
N HIS A 44 -6.91 23.73 2.41
CA HIS A 44 -6.28 24.85 3.07
C HIS A 44 -4.85 24.89 2.54
N PRO A 45 -4.50 25.81 1.63
CA PRO A 45 -3.09 26.08 1.39
C PRO A 45 -2.46 26.36 2.76
N PRO A 46 -1.23 25.87 3.04
CA PRO A 46 -0.52 26.32 4.22
C PRO A 46 -0.54 27.84 4.15
N ALA A 47 -1.10 28.48 5.19
CA ALA A 47 -0.98 29.93 5.33
C ALA A 47 0.49 30.28 5.06
N PRO A 48 0.78 31.26 4.18
CA PRO A 48 2.15 31.60 3.88
C PRO A 48 2.90 31.80 5.20
N PRO A 49 4.14 31.31 5.33
CA PRO A 49 4.90 31.49 6.55
C PRO A 49 4.83 32.97 6.92
N PRO A 50 4.62 33.33 8.19
CA PRO A 50 4.59 34.73 8.60
C PRO A 50 5.81 35.38 7.98
N SER A 51 5.54 36.30 7.05
CA SER A 51 6.58 36.91 6.24
C SER A 51 7.65 37.41 7.20
N ALA A 52 8.91 37.11 6.87
CA ALA A 52 10.09 37.48 7.63
C ALA A 52 9.96 38.86 8.31
N PRO A 53 10.59 39.09 9.47
CA PRO A 53 10.46 40.34 10.23
C PRO A 53 10.42 41.54 9.30
N GLN A 54 9.25 42.21 9.20
CA GLN A 54 9.15 43.35 8.31
C GLN A 54 10.21 44.37 8.73
N PRO A 55 11.10 44.81 7.82
CA PRO A 55 12.08 45.83 8.16
C PRO A 55 11.31 47.06 8.68
N PRO A 56 11.80 47.72 9.74
CA PRO A 56 11.09 48.84 10.34
C PRO A 56 10.80 49.88 9.25
N ALA A 57 9.55 50.35 9.20
CA ALA A 57 9.14 51.39 8.27
C ALA A 57 10.09 52.59 8.41
N PRO A 58 10.50 53.24 7.30
CA PRO A 58 11.33 54.44 7.40
C PRO A 58 10.55 55.50 8.21
N PRO A 59 11.24 56.25 9.09
CA PRO A 59 10.59 57.29 9.87
C PRO A 59 9.94 58.32 8.94
N PRO A 60 8.81 58.92 9.33
CA PRO A 60 8.21 60.01 8.58
C PRO A 60 9.26 61.13 8.45
N ALA A 61 9.49 61.57 7.21
CA ALA A 61 10.32 62.74 6.96
C ALA A 61 9.53 63.98 7.39
N ASP A 62 9.83 64.46 8.60
CA ASP A 62 9.58 65.84 9.01
C ASP A 62 10.71 66.76 8.53
#